data_AF-R9LDA1-F1
#
_entry.id   AF-R9LDA1-F1
#
_cell.length_a   1.000
_cell.length_b   1.000
_cell.length_c   1.000
_cell.angle_alpha   90.00
_cell.angle_beta   90.00
_cell.angle_gamma   90.00
#
_symmetry.space_group_name_H-M   'P 1'
#
loop_
_entity.id
_entity.type
_entity.pdbx_description
1 polymer ?
#
loop_
_entity_poly.entity_id
_entity_poly.type
_entity_poly.pdbx_seq_one_letter_code
_entity_poly.pdbx_strand_id
1 'polypeptide(L)'
;MQVIMFGAGTTGRILYSEIASKDEVIAFADNNHERWGELLFDIPICNPEECLVNMTYDAVIISAFGGFDEIHQQCLKLGIPEEKIITSHIGVSLAARKVFLGNLSFLLNEYEQEADVAEAGVYCGDYAKWINAFFPKRILHLFDTFEGFDERDVAVETKNTFSDEKAGHLNESSVEIVMKKMQHPEQCRIHKGYFPDTAIGIESKFCFVNLDMDLYLPTYNGLCFFRDKMTEQGVILVHDYYSAGYKGVKAAVEEFLKEYGEGVNKYPIGDGVSIMLAGKWN
;
A
#
# COMPACT_ATOMS: atom_id res chain seq x y z
N MET A 1 10.74 27.15 1.75
CA MET A 1 12.01 26.45 1.99
C MET A 1 12.47 25.80 0.70
N GLN A 2 13.75 25.50 0.53
CA GLN A 2 14.23 24.61 -0.51
C GLN A 2 14.19 23.17 0.02
N VAL A 3 13.44 22.30 -0.64
CA VAL A 3 13.19 20.93 -0.17
C VAL A 3 13.51 19.89 -1.22
N ILE A 4 13.94 18.72 -0.75
CA ILE A 4 14.05 17.50 -1.57
C ILE A 4 12.90 16.57 -1.19
N MET A 5 12.14 16.09 -2.18
CA MET A 5 11.10 15.08 -1.97
C MET A 5 11.68 13.69 -2.20
N PHE A 6 11.73 12.85 -1.17
CA PHE A 6 12.21 11.47 -1.29
C PHE A 6 11.03 10.53 -1.60
N GLY A 7 10.92 10.16 -2.87
CA GLY A 7 9.90 9.31 -3.45
C GLY A 7 9.26 9.99 -4.65
N ALA A 8 9.61 9.56 -5.87
CA ALA A 8 9.11 10.12 -7.13
C ALA A 8 7.99 9.27 -7.77
N GLY A 9 7.42 8.34 -7.02
CA GLY A 9 6.27 7.51 -7.41
C GLY A 9 4.93 8.26 -7.33
N THR A 10 3.84 7.51 -7.41
CA THR A 10 2.46 8.06 -7.46
C THR A 10 2.12 8.93 -6.25
N THR A 11 2.48 8.50 -5.04
CA THR A 11 2.32 9.33 -3.82
C THR A 11 3.07 10.66 -3.91
N GLY A 12 4.32 10.65 -4.39
CA GLY A 12 5.12 11.86 -4.57
C GLY A 12 4.51 12.84 -5.58
N ARG A 13 3.96 12.31 -6.68
CA ARG A 13 3.24 13.12 -7.69
C ARG A 13 2.00 13.79 -7.12
N ILE A 14 1.24 13.06 -6.29
CA ILE A 14 0.04 13.60 -5.63
C ILE A 14 0.42 14.71 -4.64
N LEU A 15 1.44 14.48 -3.80
CA LEU A 15 1.87 15.43 -2.79
C LEU A 15 2.56 16.68 -3.37
N TYR A 16 3.17 16.57 -4.56
CA TYR A 16 3.93 17.65 -5.18
C TYR A 16 3.16 18.97 -5.22
N SER A 17 1.90 18.95 -5.63
CA SER A 17 1.10 20.18 -5.77
C SER A 17 0.88 20.91 -4.44
N GLU A 18 0.73 20.16 -3.34
CA GLU A 18 0.59 20.75 -2.01
C GLU A 18 1.92 21.35 -1.55
N ILE A 19 3.02 20.61 -1.70
CA ILE A 19 4.35 21.02 -1.25
C ILE A 19 4.83 22.23 -2.06
N ALA A 20 4.75 22.16 -3.39
CA ALA A 20 5.17 23.23 -4.30
C ALA A 20 4.38 24.54 -4.13
N SER A 21 3.21 24.50 -3.46
CA SER A 21 2.44 25.71 -3.14
C SER A 21 3.04 26.54 -2.00
N LYS A 22 3.93 25.94 -1.18
CA LYS A 22 4.52 26.56 0.03
C LYS A 22 6.05 26.59 -0.03
N ASP A 23 6.65 25.59 -0.68
CA ASP A 23 8.08 25.33 -0.70
C ASP A 23 8.59 25.13 -2.13
N GLU A 24 9.87 25.43 -2.34
CA GLU A 24 10.58 25.20 -3.61
C GLU A 24 11.13 23.78 -3.62
N VAL A 25 10.55 22.90 -4.44
CA VAL A 25 11.04 21.52 -4.63
C VAL A 25 12.20 21.56 -5.62
N ILE A 26 13.42 21.30 -5.15
CA ILE A 26 14.64 21.44 -5.98
C ILE A 26 15.13 20.11 -6.58
N ALA A 27 14.72 18.98 -6.01
CA ALA A 27 14.99 17.64 -6.52
C ALA A 27 13.97 16.62 -5.96
N PHE A 28 13.78 15.54 -6.70
CA PHE A 28 13.25 14.30 -6.17
C PHE A 28 14.40 13.32 -5.91
N ALA A 29 14.41 12.65 -4.77
CA ALA A 29 15.30 11.51 -4.51
C ALA A 29 14.49 10.21 -4.71
N ASP A 30 15.04 9.21 -5.40
CA ASP A 30 14.35 7.94 -5.61
C ASP A 30 15.35 6.77 -5.63
N ASN A 31 15.02 5.63 -5.03
CA ASN A 31 15.90 4.47 -5.03
C ASN A 31 15.84 3.66 -6.33
N ASN A 32 14.88 3.94 -7.20
CA ASN A 32 14.82 3.35 -8.53
C ASN A 32 15.85 4.01 -9.45
N HIS A 33 16.98 3.31 -9.63
CA HIS A 33 18.11 3.76 -10.44
C HIS A 33 17.80 3.96 -11.91
N GLU A 34 16.75 3.31 -12.45
CA GLU A 34 16.35 3.46 -13.85
C GLU A 34 15.80 4.86 -14.13
N ARG A 35 15.34 5.55 -13.08
CA ARG A 35 14.71 6.88 -13.17
C ARG A 35 15.68 8.03 -12.94
N TRP A 36 16.93 7.75 -12.58
CA TRP A 36 17.89 8.81 -12.30
C TRP A 36 18.22 9.60 -13.57
N GLY A 37 18.16 10.93 -13.46
CA GLY A 37 18.33 11.85 -14.59
C GLY A 37 17.04 12.13 -15.37
N GLU A 38 15.93 11.43 -15.08
CA GLU A 38 14.61 11.84 -15.56
C GLU A 38 14.18 13.16 -14.90
N LEU A 39 13.22 13.83 -15.54
CA LEU A 39 12.55 15.00 -14.99
C LEU A 39 11.13 14.65 -14.58
N LEU A 40 10.75 15.08 -13.38
CA LEU A 40 9.39 15.07 -12.88
C LEU A 40 8.97 16.51 -12.57
N PHE A 41 7.97 17.04 -13.29
CA PHE A 41 7.58 18.46 -13.20
C PHE A 41 8.75 19.43 -13.46
N ASP A 42 9.60 19.09 -14.44
CA ASP A 42 10.84 19.82 -14.77
C ASP A 42 11.88 19.84 -13.64
N ILE A 43 11.72 19.02 -12.61
CA ILE A 43 12.63 18.86 -11.48
C ILE A 43 13.36 17.51 -11.60
N PRO A 44 14.68 17.44 -11.36
CA PRO A 44 15.45 16.20 -11.55
C PRO A 44 15.09 15.13 -10.51
N ILE A 45 15.01 13.88 -10.97
CA ILE A 45 15.04 12.69 -10.13
C ILE A 45 16.50 12.27 -9.99
N CYS A 46 16.98 12.22 -8.75
CA CYS A 46 18.38 12.04 -8.40
C CYS A 46 18.61 10.76 -7.58
N ASN A 47 19.84 10.28 -7.65
CA ASN A 47 20.36 9.33 -6.67
C ASN A 47 20.31 9.95 -5.27
N PRO A 48 19.65 9.32 -4.27
CA PRO A 48 19.59 9.83 -2.91
C PRO A 48 20.97 10.10 -2.28
N GLU A 49 21.97 9.25 -2.54
CA GLU A 49 23.33 9.45 -2.00
C GLU A 49 24.02 10.68 -2.60
N GLU A 50 23.62 11.07 -3.81
CA GLU A 50 24.17 12.24 -4.48
C GLU A 50 23.44 13.52 -4.04
N CYS A 51 22.12 13.56 -4.18
CA CYS A 51 21.37 14.78 -3.92
C CYS A 51 21.30 15.12 -2.43
N LEU A 52 21.13 14.13 -1.55
CA LEU A 52 20.99 14.38 -0.11
C LEU A 52 22.33 14.75 0.55
N VAL A 53 23.46 14.39 -0.04
CA VAL A 53 24.79 14.69 0.51
C VAL A 53 25.39 15.96 -0.10
N ASN A 54 25.21 16.17 -1.41
CA ASN A 54 25.94 17.20 -2.14
C ASN A 54 25.13 18.49 -2.40
N MET A 55 23.79 18.44 -2.32
CA MET A 55 22.95 19.62 -2.57
C MET A 55 22.74 20.42 -1.27
N THR A 56 22.48 21.72 -1.43
CA THR A 56 22.04 22.57 -0.32
C THR A 56 20.51 22.60 -0.27
N TYR A 57 19.94 22.26 0.88
CA TYR A 57 18.50 22.29 1.12
C TYR A 57 18.18 22.48 2.60
N ASP A 58 16.95 22.91 2.88
CA ASP A 58 16.46 23.16 4.23
C ASP A 58 15.95 21.86 4.88
N ALA A 59 15.18 21.06 4.15
CA ALA A 59 14.58 19.81 4.63
C ALA A 59 14.41 18.74 3.53
N VAL A 60 14.26 17.49 3.95
CA VAL A 60 13.83 16.36 3.11
C VAL A 60 12.43 15.96 3.50
N ILE A 61 11.53 15.84 2.54
CA ILE A 61 10.17 15.35 2.77
C ILE A 61 10.09 13.91 2.28
N ILE A 62 9.73 12.97 3.14
CA ILE A 62 9.47 11.58 2.70
C ILE A 62 8.09 11.55 2.04
N SER A 63 8.07 11.27 0.74
CA SER A 63 6.88 11.30 -0.12
C SER A 63 6.56 9.94 -0.76
N ALA A 64 6.97 8.85 -0.10
CA ALA A 64 6.65 7.49 -0.46
C ALA A 64 5.87 6.80 0.67
N PHE A 65 4.76 6.13 0.32
CA PHE A 65 3.97 5.36 1.27
C PHE A 65 4.62 3.99 1.55
N GLY A 66 4.95 3.24 0.49
CA GLY A 66 5.77 2.03 0.58
C GLY A 66 7.25 2.37 0.77
N GLY A 67 7.96 1.59 1.60
CA GLY A 67 9.37 1.82 1.92
C GLY A 67 9.62 3.03 2.82
N PHE A 68 8.59 3.58 3.46
CA PHE A 68 8.68 4.77 4.29
C PHE A 68 9.72 4.64 5.42
N ASP A 69 9.71 3.52 6.14
CA ASP A 69 10.66 3.27 7.24
C ASP A 69 12.09 3.14 6.70
N GLU A 70 12.29 2.47 5.56
CA GLU A 70 13.57 2.29 4.91
C GLU A 70 14.15 3.62 4.42
N ILE A 71 13.33 4.46 3.81
CA ILE A 71 13.72 5.80 3.34
C ILE A 71 14.10 6.68 4.53
N HIS A 72 13.33 6.64 5.62
CA HIS A 72 13.66 7.37 6.86
C HIS A 72 15.02 6.93 7.41
N GLN A 73 15.25 5.62 7.51
CA GLN A 73 16.53 5.07 7.95
C GLN A 73 17.68 5.38 6.99
N GLN A 74 17.43 5.45 5.69
CA GLN A 74 18.42 5.83 4.68
C GLN A 74 18.85 7.29 4.88
N CYS A 75 17.90 8.21 5.07
CA CYS A 75 18.19 9.61 5.39
C CYS A 75 19.11 9.73 6.62
N LEU A 76 18.79 9.01 7.70
CA LEU A 76 19.61 9.02 8.93
C LEU A 76 21.02 8.47 8.70
N LYS A 77 21.15 7.38 7.94
CA LYS A 77 22.45 6.78 7.60
C LYS A 77 23.31 7.70 6.73
N LEU A 78 22.70 8.52 5.88
CA LEU A 78 23.37 9.55 5.11
C LEU A 78 23.74 10.79 5.93
N GLY A 79 23.44 10.80 7.24
CA GLY A 79 23.81 11.87 8.16
C GLY A 79 22.85 13.06 8.17
N ILE A 80 21.65 12.90 7.64
CA ILE A 80 20.62 13.94 7.65
C ILE A 80 20.06 14.05 9.07
N PRO A 81 20.08 15.24 9.72
CA PRO A 81 19.51 15.41 11.05
C PRO A 81 18.00 15.09 11.07
N GLU A 82 17.51 14.44 12.12
CA GLU A 82 16.11 14.03 12.27
C GLU A 82 15.15 15.23 12.11
N GLU A 83 15.51 16.40 12.65
CA GLU A 83 14.72 17.63 12.55
C GLU A 83 14.59 18.18 11.13
N LYS A 84 15.43 17.72 10.19
CA LYS A 84 15.35 18.05 8.76
C LYS A 84 14.51 17.03 7.97
N ILE A 85 14.08 15.92 8.57
CA ILE A 85 13.32 14.87 7.90
C ILE A 85 11.83 15.06 8.21
N ILE A 86 11.08 15.56 7.24
CA ILE A 86 9.65 15.79 7.35
C ILE A 86 8.92 14.52 6.96
N THR A 87 8.26 13.92 7.95
CA THR A 87 7.52 12.65 7.82
C THR A 87 6.01 12.82 7.90
N SER A 88 5.53 13.99 8.34
CA SER A 88 4.13 14.23 8.73
C SER A 88 3.11 14.05 7.59
N HIS A 89 3.51 14.22 6.33
CA HIS A 89 2.63 14.05 5.17
C HIS A 89 2.16 12.60 4.97
N ILE A 90 2.97 11.61 5.38
CA ILE A 90 2.68 10.18 5.20
C ILE A 90 2.56 9.46 6.55
N GLY A 91 3.46 9.79 7.50
CA GLY A 91 3.54 9.10 8.78
C GLY A 91 2.26 9.15 9.61
N VAL A 92 1.46 10.23 9.49
CA VAL A 92 0.16 10.33 10.18
C VAL A 92 -0.84 9.29 9.63
N SER A 93 -0.89 9.14 8.30
CA SER A 93 -1.75 8.15 7.64
C SER A 93 -1.34 6.72 8.04
N LEU A 94 -0.04 6.40 7.95
CA LEU A 94 0.50 5.10 8.36
C LEU A 94 0.22 4.78 9.83
N ALA A 95 0.38 5.76 10.72
CA ALA A 95 0.10 5.60 12.14
C ALA A 95 -1.39 5.34 12.40
N ALA A 96 -2.29 6.09 11.76
CA ALA A 96 -3.74 5.89 11.86
C ALA A 96 -4.14 4.49 11.40
N ARG A 97 -3.62 4.05 10.25
CA ARG A 97 -3.87 2.73 9.67
C ARG A 97 -3.40 1.58 10.57
N LYS A 98 -2.24 1.75 11.22
CA LYS A 98 -1.71 0.80 12.22
C LYS A 98 -2.56 0.76 13.49
N VAL A 99 -2.97 1.91 14.01
CA VAL A 99 -3.83 1.99 15.22
C VAL A 99 -5.18 1.35 14.96
N PHE A 100 -5.77 1.58 13.77
CA PHE A 100 -6.99 0.91 13.34
C PHE A 100 -6.85 -0.63 13.41
N LEU A 101 -5.81 -1.18 12.78
CA LEU A 101 -5.56 -2.62 12.76
C LEU A 101 -5.35 -3.20 14.15
N GLY A 102 -4.57 -2.52 14.99
CA GLY A 102 -4.32 -2.95 16.37
C GLY A 102 -5.59 -2.99 17.21
N ASN A 103 -6.46 -1.97 17.10
CA ASN A 103 -7.73 -1.95 17.84
C ASN A 103 -8.72 -3.00 17.31
N LEU A 104 -8.80 -3.16 15.98
CA LEU A 104 -9.64 -4.15 15.34
C LEU A 104 -9.22 -5.58 15.70
N SER A 105 -7.92 -5.86 15.77
CA SER A 105 -7.43 -7.21 16.08
C SER A 105 -7.85 -7.68 17.47
N PHE A 106 -7.94 -6.78 18.45
CA PHE A 106 -8.49 -7.11 19.77
C PHE A 106 -9.92 -7.64 19.66
N LEU A 107 -10.79 -6.94 18.91
CA LEU A 107 -12.19 -7.35 18.71
C LEU A 107 -12.28 -8.69 17.96
N LEU A 108 -11.57 -8.82 16.84
CA LEU A 108 -11.64 -10.05 16.03
C LEU A 108 -11.05 -11.26 16.76
N ASN A 109 -10.08 -11.06 17.65
CA ASN A 109 -9.54 -12.14 18.50
C ASN A 109 -10.52 -12.59 19.59
N GLU A 110 -11.49 -11.77 19.99
CA GLU A 110 -12.57 -12.21 20.88
C GLU A 110 -13.59 -13.10 20.15
N TYR A 111 -13.93 -12.76 18.91
CA TYR A 111 -15.08 -13.35 18.23
C TYR A 111 -14.76 -14.42 17.19
N GLU A 112 -13.61 -14.34 16.51
CA GLU A 112 -13.36 -15.08 15.26
C GLU A 112 -12.12 -15.99 15.34
N GLN A 113 -11.91 -16.73 16.44
CA GLN A 113 -10.62 -17.34 16.78
C GLN A 113 -10.02 -18.30 15.72
N GLU A 114 -10.85 -18.93 14.90
CA GLU A 114 -10.44 -19.95 13.91
C GLU A 114 -10.29 -19.40 12.47
N ALA A 115 -10.50 -18.10 12.26
CA ALA A 115 -10.40 -17.49 10.93
C ALA A 115 -8.99 -16.98 10.64
N ASP A 116 -8.60 -17.02 9.37
CA ASP A 116 -7.32 -16.50 8.89
C ASP A 116 -7.37 -15.00 8.60
N VAL A 117 -6.21 -14.44 8.26
CA VAL A 117 -6.08 -13.06 7.78
C VAL A 117 -5.34 -13.04 6.45
N ALA A 118 -5.58 -12.01 5.64
CA ALA A 118 -4.93 -11.88 4.35
C ALA A 118 -4.50 -10.46 4.01
N GLU A 119 -3.48 -10.35 3.17
CA GLU A 119 -3.15 -9.15 2.41
C GLU A 119 -2.97 -9.54 0.94
N ALA A 120 -3.61 -8.79 0.05
CA ALA A 120 -3.49 -8.95 -1.39
C ALA A 120 -2.95 -7.63 -1.97
N GLY A 121 -1.78 -7.71 -2.61
CA GLY A 121 -0.88 -6.58 -2.81
C GLY A 121 -0.05 -6.33 -1.55
N VAL A 122 1.15 -6.91 -1.51
CA VAL A 122 2.03 -6.99 -0.34
C VAL A 122 3.24 -6.07 -0.50
N TYR A 123 3.75 -5.92 -1.73
CA TYR A 123 4.96 -5.19 -2.06
C TYR A 123 6.09 -5.56 -1.07
N CYS A 124 6.67 -4.57 -0.37
CA CYS A 124 7.76 -4.75 0.59
C CYS A 124 7.30 -5.22 1.99
N GLY A 125 6.02 -5.54 2.19
CA GLY A 125 5.47 -6.12 3.43
C GLY A 125 5.31 -5.11 4.58
N ASP A 126 5.17 -3.82 4.27
CA ASP A 126 5.11 -2.76 5.29
C ASP A 126 3.82 -2.78 6.12
N TYR A 127 2.71 -3.25 5.55
CA TYR A 127 1.48 -3.46 6.29
C TYR A 127 1.30 -4.92 6.73
N ALA A 128 1.66 -5.92 5.90
CA ALA A 128 1.76 -7.33 6.29
C ALA A 128 2.48 -7.54 7.63
N LYS A 129 3.59 -6.84 7.91
CA LYS A 129 4.33 -7.00 9.17
C LYS A 129 3.47 -6.68 10.40
N TRP A 130 2.56 -5.70 10.28
CA TRP A 130 1.64 -5.33 11.35
C TRP A 130 0.47 -6.31 11.46
N ILE A 131 -0.05 -6.81 10.34
CA ILE A 131 -1.06 -7.88 10.34
C ILE A 131 -0.50 -9.11 11.06
N ASN A 132 0.72 -9.54 10.69
CA ASN A 132 1.42 -10.66 11.30
C ASN A 132 1.64 -10.48 12.81
N ALA A 133 2.05 -9.28 13.23
CA ALA A 133 2.27 -8.96 14.64
C ALA A 133 0.98 -8.92 15.47
N PHE A 134 -0.12 -8.39 14.91
CA PHE A 134 -1.39 -8.26 15.62
C PHE A 134 -2.26 -9.54 15.59
N PHE A 135 -1.97 -10.47 14.68
CA PHE A 135 -2.63 -11.77 14.57
C PHE A 135 -1.63 -12.94 14.68
N PRO A 136 -0.87 -13.07 15.78
CA PRO A 136 0.30 -13.95 15.87
C PRO A 136 -0.03 -15.45 15.86
N LYS A 137 -1.31 -15.82 15.96
CA LYS A 137 -1.79 -17.22 16.03
C LYS A 137 -2.55 -17.67 14.78
N ARG A 138 -2.79 -16.75 13.82
CA ARG A 138 -3.59 -17.00 12.62
C ARG A 138 -2.68 -17.15 11.43
N ILE A 139 -3.12 -17.89 10.42
CA ILE A 139 -2.41 -17.94 9.16
C ILE A 139 -2.60 -16.59 8.45
N LEU A 140 -1.49 -16.00 8.01
CA LEU A 140 -1.47 -14.79 7.18
C LEU A 140 -1.20 -15.18 5.72
N HIS A 141 -2.24 -15.05 4.88
CA HIS A 141 -2.14 -15.26 3.44
C HIS A 141 -1.66 -13.98 2.75
N LEU A 142 -0.54 -14.07 2.03
CA LEU A 142 0.10 -12.94 1.36
C LEU A 142 0.09 -13.17 -0.15
N PHE A 143 -0.74 -12.44 -0.88
CA PHE A 143 -0.88 -12.54 -2.34
C PHE A 143 -0.17 -11.39 -3.03
N ASP A 144 0.80 -11.71 -3.90
CA ASP A 144 1.52 -10.71 -4.67
C ASP A 144 2.17 -11.35 -5.89
N THR A 145 2.33 -10.59 -6.97
CA THR A 145 3.06 -11.06 -8.15
C THR A 145 4.56 -11.18 -7.85
N PHE A 146 5.10 -10.30 -6.98
CA PHE A 146 6.51 -10.01 -6.80
C PHE A 146 7.22 -9.66 -8.12
N GLU A 147 6.44 -9.17 -9.09
CA GLU A 147 6.88 -8.78 -10.43
C GLU A 147 6.29 -7.42 -10.82
N GLY A 148 5.64 -6.73 -9.89
CA GLY A 148 4.92 -5.48 -10.11
C GLY A 148 3.55 -5.67 -10.75
N PHE A 149 2.98 -4.60 -11.30
CA PHE A 149 1.67 -4.66 -11.95
C PHE A 149 1.67 -5.57 -13.19
N ASP A 150 0.65 -6.43 -13.29
CA ASP A 150 0.46 -7.33 -14.42
C ASP A 150 -0.08 -6.57 -15.64
N GLU A 151 0.37 -6.96 -16.84
CA GLU A 151 -0.05 -6.32 -18.10
C GLU A 151 -1.57 -6.37 -18.33
N ARG A 152 -2.24 -7.42 -17.83
CA ARG A 152 -3.69 -7.58 -17.94
C ARG A 152 -4.43 -6.50 -17.16
N ASP A 153 -3.94 -6.16 -15.98
CA ASP A 153 -4.55 -5.16 -15.10
C ASP A 153 -4.30 -3.75 -15.66
N VAL A 154 -3.07 -3.48 -16.08
CA VAL A 154 -2.68 -2.18 -16.69
C VAL A 154 -3.45 -1.89 -17.97
N ALA A 155 -3.76 -2.92 -18.78
CA ALA A 155 -4.59 -2.76 -19.96
C ALA A 155 -6.01 -2.26 -19.62
N VAL A 156 -6.58 -2.72 -18.49
CA VAL A 156 -7.88 -2.25 -18.00
C VAL A 156 -7.80 -0.83 -17.48
N GLU A 157 -6.73 -0.50 -16.75
CA GLU A 157 -6.49 0.85 -16.24
C GLU A 157 -6.41 1.88 -17.37
N THR A 158 -5.59 1.57 -18.39
CA THR A 158 -5.40 2.42 -19.57
C THR A 158 -6.71 2.60 -20.32
N LYS A 159 -7.45 1.51 -20.57
CA LYS A 159 -8.72 1.53 -21.30
C LYS A 159 -9.76 2.43 -20.64
N ASN A 160 -9.78 2.50 -19.30
CA ASN A 160 -10.77 3.25 -18.53
C ASN A 160 -10.24 4.57 -17.96
N THR A 161 -8.98 4.92 -18.25
CA THR A 161 -8.32 6.15 -17.74
C THR A 161 -8.33 6.21 -16.20
N PHE A 162 -8.10 5.05 -15.57
CA PHE A 162 -8.10 4.92 -14.12
C PHE A 162 -6.76 5.30 -13.49
N SER A 163 -5.66 4.98 -14.17
CA SER A 163 -4.30 5.36 -13.79
C SER A 163 -3.39 5.40 -15.03
N ASP A 164 -2.22 6.03 -14.88
CA ASP A 164 -1.16 6.09 -15.91
C ASP A 164 -0.04 5.05 -15.63
N GLU A 165 -0.37 4.01 -14.85
CA GLU A 165 0.58 3.01 -14.40
C GLU A 165 1.07 2.11 -15.54
N LYS A 166 2.24 1.49 -15.34
CA LYS A 166 2.89 0.62 -16.32
C LYS A 166 3.12 -0.77 -15.75
N ALA A 167 3.08 -1.76 -16.64
CA ALA A 167 3.39 -3.13 -16.27
C ALA A 167 4.80 -3.22 -15.69
N GLY A 168 4.95 -4.00 -14.62
CA GLY A 168 6.20 -4.14 -13.89
C GLY A 168 6.56 -3.01 -12.92
N HIS A 169 5.76 -1.94 -12.79
CA HIS A 169 5.96 -0.98 -11.71
C HIS A 169 5.68 -1.63 -10.34
N LEU A 170 6.42 -1.21 -9.30
CA LEU A 170 6.43 -1.80 -7.95
C LEU A 170 7.04 -3.23 -7.91
N ASN A 171 8.06 -3.49 -8.74
CA ASN A 171 8.77 -4.78 -8.78
C ASN A 171 9.99 -4.86 -7.85
N GLU A 172 10.26 -3.82 -7.05
CA GLU A 172 11.47 -3.71 -6.22
C GLU A 172 11.43 -4.61 -4.95
N SER A 173 10.44 -5.49 -4.82
CA SER A 173 10.26 -6.39 -3.68
C SER A 173 10.60 -7.85 -3.98
N SER A 174 10.71 -8.67 -2.94
CA SER A 174 10.88 -10.12 -3.01
C SER A 174 10.26 -10.80 -1.79
N VAL A 175 10.00 -12.10 -1.91
CA VAL A 175 9.53 -12.93 -0.80
C VAL A 175 10.50 -12.84 0.38
N GLU A 176 11.80 -12.83 0.12
CA GLU A 176 12.84 -12.74 1.14
C GLU A 176 12.80 -11.41 1.90
N ILE A 177 12.54 -10.30 1.22
CA ILE A 177 12.38 -8.98 1.86
C ILE A 177 11.17 -8.99 2.79
N VAL A 178 10.03 -9.46 2.30
CA VAL A 178 8.78 -9.55 3.08
C VAL A 178 8.96 -10.44 4.31
N MET A 179 9.46 -11.66 4.11
CA MET A 179 9.59 -12.65 5.20
C MET A 179 10.56 -12.21 6.29
N LYS A 180 11.60 -11.41 5.98
CA LYS A 180 12.52 -10.85 6.98
C LYS A 180 11.86 -9.84 7.92
N LYS A 181 10.73 -9.25 7.52
CA LYS A 181 9.99 -8.27 8.35
C LYS A 181 8.94 -8.92 9.25
N MET A 182 8.58 -10.18 9.00
CA MET A 182 7.53 -10.87 9.75
C MET A 182 8.03 -11.27 11.14
N GLN A 183 7.25 -10.96 12.17
CA GLN A 183 7.53 -11.34 13.55
C GLN A 183 7.25 -12.85 13.80
N HIS A 184 6.28 -13.39 13.07
CA HIS A 184 5.80 -14.76 13.09
C HIS A 184 5.81 -15.33 11.65
N PRO A 185 7.01 -15.50 11.04
CA PRO A 185 7.12 -15.95 9.65
C PRO A 185 6.53 -17.34 9.41
N GLU A 186 6.50 -18.21 10.43
CA GLU A 186 5.88 -19.55 10.38
C GLU A 186 4.37 -19.52 10.11
N GLN A 187 3.72 -18.40 10.42
CA GLN A 187 2.30 -18.17 10.18
C GLN A 187 2.00 -17.64 8.78
N CYS A 188 3.02 -17.25 8.01
CA CYS A 188 2.81 -16.67 6.69
C CYS A 188 2.66 -17.76 5.62
N ARG A 189 1.77 -17.54 4.66
CA ARG A 189 1.61 -18.34 3.44
C ARG A 189 1.72 -17.40 2.24
N ILE A 190 2.81 -17.56 1.49
CA ILE A 190 3.09 -16.75 0.31
C ILE A 190 2.39 -17.38 -0.89
N HIS A 191 1.60 -16.57 -1.58
CA HIS A 191 0.88 -16.90 -2.80
C HIS A 191 1.46 -16.05 -3.93
N LYS A 192 2.65 -16.43 -4.40
CA LYS A 192 3.36 -15.71 -5.45
C LYS A 192 2.72 -15.99 -6.82
N GLY A 193 2.32 -14.93 -7.51
CA GLY A 193 1.78 -14.98 -8.87
C GLY A 193 0.58 -14.06 -9.05
N TYR A 194 -0.10 -14.20 -10.19
CA TYR A 194 -1.25 -13.37 -10.51
C TYR A 194 -2.48 -13.72 -9.67
N PHE A 195 -3.09 -12.71 -9.06
CA PHE A 195 -4.39 -12.85 -8.40
C PHE A 195 -5.52 -12.60 -9.42
N PRO A 196 -6.57 -13.44 -9.50
CA PRO A 196 -7.02 -14.43 -8.52
C PRO A 196 -6.50 -15.86 -8.74
N ASP A 197 -5.64 -16.11 -9.73
CA ASP A 197 -5.18 -17.48 -10.06
C ASP A 197 -4.50 -18.15 -8.86
N THR A 198 -3.73 -17.39 -8.07
CA THR A 198 -3.09 -17.86 -6.85
C THR A 198 -4.05 -18.16 -5.70
N ALA A 199 -5.31 -17.73 -5.79
CA ALA A 199 -6.33 -17.94 -4.76
C ALA A 199 -7.17 -19.21 -4.99
N ILE A 200 -6.96 -19.90 -6.11
CA ILE A 200 -7.66 -21.14 -6.45
C ILE A 200 -7.40 -22.21 -5.39
N GLY A 201 -8.47 -22.81 -4.87
CA GLY A 201 -8.42 -23.90 -3.90
C GLY A 201 -8.20 -23.48 -2.45
N ILE A 202 -8.18 -22.17 -2.15
CA ILE A 202 -8.15 -21.68 -0.77
C ILE A 202 -9.54 -21.79 -0.17
N GLU A 203 -9.69 -22.67 0.82
CA GLU A 203 -10.95 -22.90 1.54
C GLU A 203 -11.03 -22.17 2.90
N SER A 204 -9.98 -21.44 3.29
CA SER A 204 -9.95 -20.66 4.54
C SER A 204 -11.09 -19.66 4.62
N LYS A 205 -11.58 -19.43 5.85
CA LYS A 205 -12.42 -18.30 6.20
C LYS A 205 -11.56 -17.18 6.79
N PHE A 206 -11.93 -15.92 6.55
CA PHE A 206 -11.12 -14.76 6.92
C PHE A 206 -11.89 -13.81 7.83
N CYS A 207 -11.24 -13.31 8.88
CA CYS A 207 -11.80 -12.23 9.71
C CYS A 207 -11.27 -10.85 9.29
N PHE A 208 -10.11 -10.79 8.64
CA PHE A 208 -9.52 -9.54 8.18
C PHE A 208 -8.79 -9.75 6.85
N VAL A 209 -9.08 -8.90 5.89
CA VAL A 209 -8.39 -8.86 4.59
C VAL A 209 -7.99 -7.41 4.29
N ASN A 210 -6.72 -7.19 3.97
CA ASN A 210 -6.26 -5.95 3.35
C ASN A 210 -6.16 -6.13 1.82
N LEU A 211 -6.88 -5.32 1.06
CA LEU A 211 -6.75 -5.21 -0.39
C LEU A 211 -5.99 -3.93 -0.71
N ASP A 212 -4.78 -4.08 -1.25
CA ASP A 212 -3.81 -3.02 -1.52
C ASP A 212 -3.12 -3.28 -2.87
N MET A 213 -3.94 -3.46 -3.90
CA MET A 213 -3.53 -3.88 -5.25
C MET A 213 -3.48 -2.71 -6.24
N ASP A 214 -3.81 -1.50 -5.79
CA ASP A 214 -3.85 -0.21 -6.49
C ASP A 214 -4.76 -0.11 -7.74
N LEU A 215 -5.03 -1.22 -8.43
CA LEU A 215 -5.69 -1.23 -9.73
C LEU A 215 -7.11 -1.80 -9.65
N TYR A 216 -7.94 -1.43 -10.61
CA TYR A 216 -9.35 -1.82 -10.71
C TYR A 216 -9.56 -3.32 -10.69
N LEU A 217 -9.00 -4.02 -11.67
CA LEU A 217 -9.30 -5.44 -11.92
C LEU A 217 -8.88 -6.34 -10.75
N PRO A 218 -7.66 -6.24 -10.20
CA PRO A 218 -7.26 -7.09 -9.08
C PRO A 218 -8.04 -6.73 -7.80
N THR A 219 -8.36 -5.45 -7.56
CA THR A 219 -9.22 -5.04 -6.43
C THR A 219 -10.62 -5.64 -6.54
N TYR A 220 -11.28 -5.54 -7.71
CA TYR A 220 -12.62 -6.10 -7.93
C TYR A 220 -12.62 -7.63 -7.78
N ASN A 221 -11.63 -8.31 -8.36
CA ASN A 221 -11.45 -9.76 -8.22
C ASN A 221 -11.23 -10.15 -6.75
N GLY A 222 -10.44 -9.37 -6.00
CA GLY A 222 -10.22 -9.56 -4.57
C GLY A 222 -11.52 -9.49 -3.78
N LEU A 223 -12.30 -8.43 -3.98
CA LEU A 223 -13.61 -8.27 -3.34
C LEU A 223 -14.55 -9.45 -3.66
N CYS A 224 -14.61 -9.87 -4.93
CA CYS A 224 -15.43 -11.00 -5.36
C CYS A 224 -14.98 -12.34 -4.77
N PHE A 225 -13.67 -12.56 -4.60
CA PHE A 225 -13.15 -13.78 -4.00
C PHE A 225 -13.38 -13.82 -2.49
N PHE A 226 -13.04 -12.74 -1.79
CA PHE A 226 -13.09 -12.71 -0.33
C PHE A 226 -14.51 -12.61 0.21
N ARG A 227 -15.48 -12.04 -0.52
CA ARG A 227 -16.87 -11.88 -0.01
C ARG A 227 -17.50 -13.20 0.45
N ASP A 228 -17.22 -14.31 -0.22
CA ASP A 228 -17.79 -15.63 0.12
C ASP A 228 -16.94 -16.37 1.18
N LYS A 229 -15.83 -15.76 1.61
CA LYS A 229 -14.86 -16.31 2.56
C LYS A 229 -14.74 -15.50 3.84
N MET A 230 -15.32 -14.32 3.92
CA MET A 230 -15.38 -13.57 5.17
C MET A 230 -16.25 -14.29 6.20
N THR A 231 -15.88 -14.17 7.48
CA THR A 231 -16.73 -14.54 8.60
C THR A 231 -17.77 -13.45 8.88
N GLU A 232 -18.80 -13.73 9.69
CA GLU A 232 -19.91 -12.80 9.96
C GLU A 232 -19.44 -11.43 10.49
N GLN A 233 -18.40 -11.40 11.31
CA GLN A 233 -17.83 -10.15 11.85
C GLN A 233 -16.55 -9.71 11.14
N GLY A 234 -16.21 -10.40 10.05
CA GLY A 234 -15.01 -10.11 9.27
C GLY A 234 -15.10 -8.76 8.57
N VAL A 235 -13.95 -8.16 8.28
CA VAL A 235 -13.87 -6.88 7.56
C VAL A 235 -12.85 -6.93 6.44
N ILE A 236 -13.13 -6.21 5.36
CA ILE A 236 -12.19 -6.00 4.25
C ILE A 236 -11.76 -4.54 4.28
N LEU A 237 -10.47 -4.28 4.46
CA LEU A 237 -9.87 -2.97 4.30
C LEU A 237 -9.42 -2.81 2.84
N VAL A 238 -9.81 -1.71 2.19
CA VAL A 238 -9.42 -1.40 0.81
C VAL A 238 -8.59 -0.12 0.82
N HIS A 239 -7.32 -0.23 0.47
CA HIS A 239 -6.39 0.89 0.31
C HIS A 239 -6.69 1.68 -0.97
N ASP A 240 -6.15 2.91 -1.07
CA ASP A 240 -6.25 3.79 -2.25
C ASP A 240 -7.63 4.21 -2.76
N TYR A 241 -8.69 3.93 -2.01
CA TYR A 241 -10.05 4.33 -2.37
C TYR A 241 -10.22 5.85 -2.59
N TYR A 242 -9.49 6.68 -1.84
CA TYR A 242 -9.49 8.14 -1.99
C TYR A 242 -8.36 8.68 -2.87
N SER A 243 -7.50 7.80 -3.41
CA SER A 243 -6.34 8.21 -4.20
C SER A 243 -6.76 8.80 -5.54
N ALA A 244 -6.21 9.97 -5.87
CA ALA A 244 -6.39 10.58 -7.18
C ALA A 244 -5.58 9.89 -8.29
N GLY A 245 -4.53 9.15 -7.91
CA GLY A 245 -3.66 8.39 -8.83
C GLY A 245 -4.23 7.02 -9.21
N TYR A 246 -5.08 6.45 -8.35
CA TYR A 246 -5.60 5.09 -8.48
C TYR A 246 -7.13 5.07 -8.49
N LYS A 247 -7.73 5.67 -9.53
CA LYS A 247 -9.19 5.82 -9.62
C LYS A 247 -9.91 4.47 -9.78
N GLY A 248 -9.17 3.46 -10.26
CA GLY A 248 -9.66 2.10 -10.48
C GLY A 248 -10.15 1.44 -9.20
N VAL A 249 -9.49 1.67 -8.06
CA VAL A 249 -9.90 1.11 -6.77
C VAL A 249 -11.32 1.54 -6.40
N LYS A 250 -11.59 2.84 -6.47
CA LYS A 250 -12.93 3.36 -6.16
C LYS A 250 -13.97 2.77 -7.10
N ALA A 251 -13.68 2.72 -8.41
CA ALA A 251 -14.58 2.13 -9.39
C ALA A 251 -14.87 0.65 -9.08
N ALA A 252 -13.85 -0.13 -8.72
CA ALA A 252 -13.98 -1.54 -8.33
C ALA A 252 -14.88 -1.73 -7.12
N VAL A 253 -14.70 -0.92 -6.07
CA VAL A 253 -15.56 -0.97 -4.87
C VAL A 253 -17.00 -0.61 -5.20
N GLU A 254 -17.24 0.47 -5.97
CA GLU A 254 -18.61 0.88 -6.31
C GLU A 254 -19.31 -0.17 -7.19
N GLU A 255 -18.60 -0.80 -8.12
CA GLU A 255 -19.13 -1.88 -8.95
C GLU A 255 -19.45 -3.12 -8.12
N PHE A 256 -18.52 -3.55 -7.26
CA PHE A 256 -18.75 -4.64 -6.33
C PHE A 256 -19.96 -4.41 -5.43
N LEU A 257 -20.09 -3.22 -4.81
CA LEU A 257 -21.21 -2.92 -3.92
C LEU A 257 -22.54 -2.87 -4.67
N LYS A 258 -22.54 -2.45 -5.94
CA LYS A 258 -23.74 -2.47 -6.79
C LYS A 258 -24.20 -3.90 -7.11
N GLU A 259 -23.27 -4.82 -7.32
CA GLU A 259 -23.58 -6.20 -7.73
C GLU A 259 -23.80 -7.16 -6.56
N TYR A 260 -23.02 -6.99 -5.49
CA TYR A 260 -22.93 -7.94 -4.37
C TYR A 260 -23.02 -7.28 -2.99
N GLY A 261 -23.22 -5.96 -2.91
CA GLY A 261 -23.16 -5.21 -1.65
C GLY A 261 -24.42 -5.24 -0.79
N GLU A 262 -25.39 -6.12 -1.05
CA GLU A 262 -26.59 -6.23 -0.21
C GLU A 262 -26.18 -6.61 1.23
N GLY A 263 -26.38 -5.68 2.18
CA GLY A 263 -26.00 -5.88 3.57
C GLY A 263 -24.54 -5.55 3.90
N VAL A 264 -23.74 -5.07 2.93
CA VAL A 264 -22.36 -4.59 3.13
C VAL A 264 -22.34 -3.06 3.12
N ASN A 265 -21.69 -2.46 4.11
CA ASN A 265 -21.51 -1.02 4.22
C ASN A 265 -20.02 -0.65 4.14
N LYS A 266 -19.73 0.57 3.69
CA LYS A 266 -18.38 1.13 3.64
C LYS A 266 -18.21 2.28 4.63
N TYR A 267 -17.06 2.33 5.30
CA TYR A 267 -16.73 3.34 6.30
C TYR A 267 -15.29 3.83 6.11
N PRO A 268 -15.00 5.14 6.24
CA PRO A 268 -13.61 5.60 6.30
C PRO A 268 -12.95 5.13 7.60
N ILE A 269 -11.64 4.88 7.57
CA ILE A 269 -10.89 4.45 8.77
C ILE A 269 -10.02 5.57 9.39
N GLY A 270 -10.04 6.76 8.79
CA GLY A 270 -9.32 7.94 9.29
C GLY A 270 -7.85 8.03 8.89
N ASP A 271 -7.34 7.12 8.06
CA ASP A 271 -6.00 7.22 7.46
C ASP A 271 -5.94 8.16 6.24
N GLY A 272 -7.10 8.65 5.78
CA GLY A 272 -7.23 9.59 4.66
C GLY A 272 -7.16 8.96 3.27
N VAL A 273 -6.87 7.66 3.15
CA VAL A 273 -6.68 6.98 1.86
C VAL A 273 -7.57 5.75 1.68
N SER A 274 -8.06 5.16 2.78
CA SER A 274 -8.71 3.86 2.77
C SER A 274 -10.12 3.84 3.32
N ILE A 275 -10.84 2.78 2.98
CA ILE A 275 -12.13 2.43 3.53
C ILE A 275 -12.14 1.01 4.08
N MET A 276 -13.00 0.76 5.06
CA MET A 276 -13.37 -0.56 5.55
C MET A 276 -14.75 -0.93 5.00
N LEU A 277 -14.88 -2.13 4.46
CA LEU A 277 -16.14 -2.79 4.16
C LEU A 277 -16.47 -3.76 5.29
N ALA A 278 -17.70 -3.67 5.81
CA ALA A 278 -18.20 -4.53 6.87
C ALA A 278 -19.72 -4.75 6.70
N GLY A 279 -20.18 -5.96 7.01
CA GLY A 279 -21.60 -6.27 6.92
C GLY A 279 -21.87 -7.76 6.81
N LYS A 280 -23.03 -8.10 6.24
CA LYS A 280 -23.39 -9.50 5.98
C LYS A 280 -22.68 -9.97 4.74
N TRP A 281 -21.68 -10.83 4.96
CA TRP A 281 -21.02 -11.60 3.92
C TRP A 281 -21.87 -12.83 3.56
N ASN A 282 -21.77 -13.30 2.32
CA ASN A 282 -22.58 -14.42 1.81
C ASN A 282 -22.16 -15.78 2.37
#